data_AF-A0A544Z2U1-F1
#
_entry.id   AF-A0A544Z2U1-F1
#
_cell.length_a   1.000
_cell.length_b   1.000
_cell.length_c   1.000
_cell.angle_alpha   90.00
_cell.angle_beta   90.00
_cell.angle_gamma   90.00
#
_symmetry.space_group_name_H-M   'P 1'
#
loop_
_entity.id
_entity.type
_entity.pdbx_description
1 polymer ?
#
loop_
_entity_poly.entity_id
_entity_poly.type
_entity_poly.pdbx_seq_one_letter_code
_entity_poly.pdbx_strand_id
1 'polypeptide(L)'
;MVRELLTIGTFARAARLTPKALRLYDEAGLLRPAAVDGESGYRYYDPAQLERARLIARLRRLGMPLARIRQVCDLPAQDAAEEVAAYWRQVTAETRSRGRLAAFLVDHLSGRGSAVKDATTTLEIRYAARSEPGPVRTSNEDIAYADERLLAVADGMRGQGGDRASAAAVDALRRLLTLPVPAEDLLGALADAVGDAERAIRDIAGSVPSGEAVTTLTALVWSGSRPALVHIGDSRAYLFRGGGLFQITRDHSYVQLLIDEGRLTPEEAVSHPRRSLLVRALTGAGSSLPDLSMCEAAPGDRYLLCTDGLPGVVPARVLRETLGGAGGPQQVVDELIDRAYAAGAPDNVACVVADVMAGTPAGPTAVEDSTATGQAGAAR
;
A
#
# COMPACT_ATOMS: atom_id res chain seq x y z
N MET A 1 -17.87 45.77 -25.95
CA MET A 1 -16.50 46.08 -25.47
C MET A 1 -15.60 44.92 -25.86
N VAL A 2 -14.63 45.15 -26.74
CA VAL A 2 -13.59 44.16 -27.04
C VAL A 2 -12.73 44.07 -25.77
N ARG A 3 -12.67 42.89 -25.12
CA ARG A 3 -11.81 42.70 -23.94
C ARG A 3 -10.36 42.71 -24.41
N GLU A 4 -9.57 43.65 -23.90
CA GLU A 4 -8.16 43.79 -24.25
C GLU A 4 -7.37 42.63 -23.61
N LEU A 5 -6.75 41.81 -24.45
CA LEU A 5 -5.94 40.68 -23.99
C LEU A 5 -4.62 41.19 -23.40
N LEU A 6 -4.17 40.56 -22.31
CA LEU A 6 -2.93 40.91 -21.64
C LEU A 6 -1.76 40.12 -22.21
N THR A 7 -0.63 40.79 -22.45
CA THR A 7 0.63 40.13 -22.77
C THR A 7 1.06 39.21 -21.63
N ILE A 8 1.79 38.13 -21.94
CA ILE A 8 2.32 37.19 -20.94
C ILE A 8 3.07 37.90 -19.80
N GLY A 9 3.81 38.97 -20.09
CA GLY A 9 4.54 39.75 -19.08
C GLY A 9 3.61 40.53 -18.14
N THR A 10 2.60 41.20 -18.71
CA THR A 10 1.60 41.96 -17.92
C THR A 10 0.72 41.03 -17.08
N PHE A 11 0.28 39.92 -17.66
CA PHE A 11 -0.50 38.89 -16.96
C PHE A 11 0.31 38.24 -15.82
N ALA A 12 1.56 37.88 -16.07
CA ALA A 12 2.46 37.32 -15.05
C ALA A 12 2.59 38.26 -13.84
N ARG A 13 2.80 39.55 -14.09
CA ARG A 13 2.90 40.56 -13.02
C ARG A 13 1.61 40.67 -12.22
N ALA A 14 0.45 40.71 -12.88
CA ALA A 14 -0.86 40.80 -12.24
C ALA A 14 -1.23 39.54 -11.43
N ALA A 15 -0.76 38.37 -11.85
CA ALA A 15 -0.95 37.09 -11.15
C ALA A 15 0.14 36.81 -10.10
N ARG A 16 1.18 37.66 -9.98
CA ARG A 16 2.39 37.42 -9.18
C ARG A 16 3.09 36.09 -9.52
N LEU A 17 3.15 35.79 -10.81
CA LEU A 17 3.81 34.63 -11.40
C LEU A 17 4.96 35.09 -12.30
N THR A 18 5.79 34.14 -12.73
CA THR A 18 6.79 34.40 -13.77
C THR A 18 6.25 34.00 -15.14
N PRO A 19 6.70 34.64 -16.25
CA PRO A 19 6.35 34.19 -17.60
C PRO A 19 6.71 32.72 -17.86
N LYS A 20 7.79 32.23 -17.23
CA LYS A 20 8.18 30.81 -17.30
C LYS A 20 7.15 29.89 -16.63
N ALA A 21 6.59 30.29 -15.49
CA ALA A 21 5.52 29.53 -14.83
C ALA A 21 4.25 29.46 -15.69
N LEU A 22 3.91 30.54 -16.38
CA LEU A 22 2.75 30.55 -17.29
C LEU A 22 2.93 29.60 -18.48
N ARG A 23 4.13 29.53 -19.06
CA ARG A 23 4.45 28.54 -20.11
C ARG A 23 4.35 27.10 -19.59
N LEU A 24 4.86 26.86 -18.39
CA LEU A 24 4.74 25.55 -17.74
C LEU A 24 3.27 25.17 -17.47
N TYR A 25 2.42 26.12 -17.10
CA TYR A 25 0.99 25.86 -16.88
C TYR A 25 0.23 25.64 -18.18
N ASP A 26 0.62 26.29 -19.26
CA ASP A 26 0.11 26.03 -20.62
C ASP A 26 0.45 24.61 -21.07
N GLU A 27 1.74 24.21 -20.98
CA GLU A 27 2.22 22.86 -21.29
C GLU A 27 1.52 21.79 -20.44
N ALA A 28 1.34 22.09 -19.15
CA ALA A 28 0.62 21.22 -18.22
C ALA A 28 -0.91 21.34 -18.33
N GLY A 29 -1.46 22.03 -19.34
CA GLY A 29 -2.91 22.16 -19.58
C GLY A 29 -3.70 22.84 -18.45
N LEU A 30 -3.03 23.45 -17.48
CA LEU A 30 -3.60 24.08 -16.30
C LEU A 30 -4.17 25.46 -16.59
N LEU A 31 -3.49 26.20 -17.46
CA LEU A 31 -3.83 27.57 -17.82
C LEU A 31 -3.37 27.86 -19.26
N ARG A 32 -4.24 27.56 -20.23
CA ARG A 32 -3.95 27.83 -21.64
C ARG A 32 -4.09 29.31 -21.96
N PRO A 33 -3.21 29.89 -22.80
CA PRO A 33 -3.36 31.26 -23.27
C PRO A 33 -4.64 31.42 -24.10
N ALA A 34 -5.25 32.60 -24.04
CA ALA A 34 -6.45 32.92 -24.82
C ALA A 34 -6.14 33.08 -26.31
N ALA A 35 -4.93 33.53 -26.64
CA ALA A 35 -4.42 33.58 -28.00
C ALA A 35 -2.90 33.38 -28.03
N VAL A 36 -2.42 32.77 -29.11
CA VAL A 36 -0.99 32.65 -29.42
C VAL A 36 -0.76 33.23 -30.80
N ASP A 37 0.19 34.15 -30.91
CA ASP A 37 0.61 34.74 -32.18
C ASP A 37 1.26 33.67 -33.06
N GLY A 38 0.76 33.51 -34.29
CA GLY A 38 1.17 32.44 -35.20
C GLY A 38 2.57 32.62 -35.79
N GLU A 39 3.11 33.84 -35.82
CA GLU A 39 4.45 34.13 -36.36
C GLU A 39 5.52 34.18 -35.27
N SER A 40 5.21 34.82 -34.14
CA SER A 40 6.17 35.05 -33.05
C SER A 40 6.04 34.07 -31.88
N GLY A 41 4.98 33.26 -31.82
CA GLY A 41 4.68 32.36 -30.70
C GLY A 41 4.35 33.11 -29.40
N TYR A 42 4.08 34.41 -29.48
CA TYR A 42 3.81 35.27 -28.33
C TYR A 42 2.43 34.97 -27.74
N ARG A 43 2.35 34.85 -26.41
CA ARG A 43 1.14 34.42 -25.70
C ARG A 43 0.38 35.60 -25.09
N TYR A 44 -0.93 35.56 -25.26
CA TYR A 44 -1.88 36.53 -24.70
C TYR A 44 -2.91 35.83 -23.83
N TYR A 45 -3.30 36.48 -22.73
CA TYR A 45 -4.19 35.93 -21.71
C TYR A 45 -5.38 36.86 -21.48
N ASP A 46 -6.54 36.29 -21.19
CA ASP A 46 -7.73 37.07 -20.83
C ASP A 46 -7.64 37.48 -19.34
N PRO A 47 -7.94 38.74 -18.97
CA PRO A 47 -8.01 39.15 -17.56
C PRO A 47 -8.86 38.26 -16.65
N ALA A 48 -9.92 37.63 -17.17
CA ALA A 48 -10.77 36.69 -16.41
C ALA A 48 -10.01 35.44 -15.94
N GLN A 49 -8.89 35.09 -16.57
CA GLN A 49 -8.05 33.96 -16.18
C GLN A 49 -7.21 34.24 -14.92
N LEU A 50 -7.20 35.48 -14.42
CA LEU A 50 -6.39 35.89 -13.26
C LEU A 50 -6.75 35.12 -11.99
N GLU A 51 -8.03 34.86 -11.73
CA GLU A 51 -8.44 34.14 -10.52
C GLU A 51 -7.97 32.67 -10.55
N ARG A 52 -8.08 32.00 -11.70
CA ARG A 52 -7.52 30.65 -11.91
C ARG A 52 -6.01 30.65 -11.73
N ALA A 53 -5.30 31.63 -12.31
CA ALA A 53 -3.85 31.76 -12.17
C ALA A 53 -3.42 31.96 -10.70
N ARG A 54 -4.15 32.78 -9.93
CA ARG A 54 -3.90 33.00 -8.50
C ARG A 54 -4.17 31.75 -7.66
N LEU A 55 -5.22 30.99 -7.97
CA LEU A 55 -5.52 29.71 -7.31
C LEU A 55 -4.39 28.70 -7.53
N ILE A 56 -3.96 28.50 -8.79
CA ILE A 56 -2.83 27.62 -9.13
C ILE A 56 -1.57 28.03 -8.36
N ALA A 57 -1.29 29.34 -8.28
CA ALA A 57 -0.14 29.86 -7.54
C ALA A 57 -0.19 29.53 -6.04
N ARG A 58 -1.37 29.64 -5.40
CA ARG A 58 -1.57 29.32 -3.98
C ARG A 58 -1.39 27.82 -3.73
N LEU A 59 -1.98 26.97 -4.56
CA LEU A 59 -1.87 25.51 -4.44
C LEU A 59 -0.42 25.03 -4.67
N ARG A 60 0.30 25.66 -5.61
CA ARG A 60 1.73 25.39 -5.79
C ARG A 60 2.57 25.74 -4.58
N ARG A 61 2.25 26.83 -3.87
CA ARG A 61 2.95 27.20 -2.62
C ARG A 61 2.67 26.21 -1.48
N LEU A 62 1.53 25.52 -1.50
CA LEU A 62 1.23 24.41 -0.60
C LEU A 62 2.06 23.15 -0.91
N GLY A 63 2.83 23.15 -2.00
CA GLY A 63 3.59 21.99 -2.46
C GLY A 63 2.79 21.03 -3.35
N MET A 64 1.54 21.37 -3.69
CA MET A 64 0.67 20.47 -4.44
C MET A 64 1.23 20.18 -5.86
N PRO A 65 1.25 18.90 -6.29
CA PRO A 65 1.65 18.52 -7.64
C PRO A 65 0.73 19.11 -8.72
N LEU A 66 1.28 19.44 -9.89
CA LEU A 66 0.53 20.07 -10.99
C LEU A 66 -0.70 19.27 -11.45
N ALA A 67 -0.61 17.93 -11.45
CA ALA A 67 -1.71 17.05 -11.81
C ALA A 67 -2.91 17.22 -10.85
N ARG A 68 -2.63 17.24 -9.54
CA ARG A 68 -3.67 17.40 -8.51
C ARG A 68 -4.25 18.81 -8.49
N ILE A 69 -3.44 19.82 -8.79
CA ILE A 69 -3.92 21.19 -9.01
C ILE A 69 -4.90 21.25 -10.19
N ARG A 70 -4.69 20.45 -11.24
CA ARG A 70 -5.60 20.39 -12.39
C ARG A 70 -6.97 19.87 -11.97
N GLN A 71 -7.00 18.76 -11.24
CA GLN A 71 -8.22 18.21 -10.66
C GLN A 71 -8.96 19.24 -9.80
N VAL A 72 -8.26 19.95 -8.91
CA VAL A 72 -8.86 21.02 -8.08
C VAL A 72 -9.46 22.15 -8.93
N CYS A 73 -8.84 22.48 -10.07
CA CYS A 73 -9.34 23.53 -10.97
C CYS A 73 -10.55 23.11 -11.81
N ASP A 74 -10.79 21.80 -11.98
CA ASP A 74 -11.85 21.25 -12.80
C ASP A 74 -13.07 20.79 -11.96
N LEU A 75 -12.91 20.71 -10.63
CA LEU A 75 -13.96 20.37 -9.67
C LEU A 75 -14.84 21.57 -9.26
N PRO A 76 -16.11 21.34 -8.88
CA PRO A 76 -16.94 22.32 -8.18
C PRO A 76 -16.28 22.81 -6.88
N ALA A 77 -16.65 24.00 -6.42
CA ALA A 77 -15.98 24.66 -5.30
C ALA A 77 -15.93 23.83 -4.00
N GLN A 78 -16.97 23.05 -3.70
CA GLN A 78 -17.00 22.19 -2.51
C GLN A 78 -16.06 20.98 -2.65
N ASP A 79 -16.11 20.27 -3.78
CA ASP A 79 -15.25 19.12 -4.05
C ASP A 79 -13.78 19.53 -4.17
N ALA A 80 -13.52 20.69 -4.78
CA ALA A 80 -12.20 21.29 -4.84
C ALA A 80 -11.63 21.60 -3.44
N ALA A 81 -12.47 22.08 -2.52
CA ALA A 81 -12.06 22.33 -1.14
C ALA A 81 -11.74 21.02 -0.39
N GLU A 82 -12.55 19.97 -0.58
CA GLU A 82 -12.30 18.66 0.02
C GLU A 82 -11.03 18.00 -0.54
N GLU A 83 -10.76 18.14 -1.85
CA GLU A 83 -9.54 17.63 -2.48
C GLU A 83 -8.28 18.31 -1.89
N VAL A 84 -8.35 19.62 -1.65
CA VAL A 84 -7.27 20.36 -0.98
C VAL A 84 -7.10 19.89 0.48
N ALA A 85 -8.20 19.66 1.20
CA ALA A 85 -8.16 19.14 2.56
C ALA A 85 -7.59 17.71 2.61
N ALA A 86 -7.97 16.84 1.67
CA ALA A 86 -7.46 15.49 1.54
C ALA A 86 -5.95 15.47 1.26
N TYR A 87 -5.48 16.32 0.35
CA TYR A 87 -4.05 16.51 0.10
C TYR A 87 -3.31 16.94 1.37
N TRP A 88 -3.84 17.92 2.11
CA TRP A 88 -3.18 18.38 3.33
C TRP A 88 -3.17 17.33 4.44
N ARG A 89 -4.23 16.52 4.59
CA ARG A 89 -4.25 15.37 5.49
C ARG A 89 -3.15 14.36 5.14
N GLN A 90 -2.97 14.06 3.86
CA GLN A 90 -1.90 13.19 3.38
C GLN A 90 -0.51 13.76 3.71
N VAL A 91 -0.24 15.01 3.34
CA VAL A 91 1.06 15.67 3.62
C VAL A 91 1.34 15.72 5.12
N THR A 92 0.33 16.00 5.94
CA THR A 92 0.47 16.04 7.40
C THR A 92 0.78 14.66 7.96
N ALA A 93 0.12 13.61 7.47
CA ALA A 93 0.41 12.23 7.86
C ALA A 93 1.84 11.81 7.48
N GLU A 94 2.27 12.07 6.24
CA GLU A 94 3.64 11.78 5.79
C GLU A 94 4.70 12.56 6.59
N THR A 95 4.43 13.83 6.89
CA THR A 95 5.31 14.67 7.71
C THR A 95 5.38 14.16 9.14
N ARG A 96 4.26 13.73 9.72
CA ARG A 96 4.22 13.14 11.06
C ARG A 96 5.01 11.83 11.11
N SER A 97 4.90 10.99 10.08
CA SER A 97 5.70 9.75 9.96
C SER A 97 7.19 10.05 9.87
N ARG A 98 7.60 11.01 9.03
CA ARG A 98 9.00 11.46 8.94
C ARG A 98 9.50 12.08 10.25
N GLY A 99 8.66 12.86 10.94
CA GLY A 99 8.98 13.44 12.25
C GLY A 99 9.19 12.39 13.33
N ARG A 100 8.38 11.31 13.35
CA ARG A 100 8.58 10.16 14.25
C ARG A 100 9.91 9.46 13.96
N LEU A 101 10.26 9.25 12.69
CA LEU A 101 11.56 8.68 12.30
C LEU A 101 12.73 9.59 12.74
N ALA A 102 12.61 10.90 12.53
CA ALA A 102 13.64 11.85 12.96
C ALA A 102 13.81 11.85 14.49
N ALA A 103 12.72 11.83 15.26
CA ALA A 103 12.75 11.75 16.72
C ALA A 103 13.40 10.43 17.20
N PHE A 104 13.07 9.31 16.56
CA PHE A 104 13.70 8.01 16.80
C PHE A 104 15.21 8.05 16.52
N LEU A 105 15.64 8.57 15.37
CA LEU A 105 17.05 8.67 15.00
C LEU A 105 17.82 9.56 15.99
N VAL A 106 17.22 10.66 16.44
CA VAL A 106 17.81 11.52 17.48
C VAL A 106 17.99 10.76 18.78
N ASP A 107 17.01 9.98 19.22
CA ASP A 107 17.09 9.20 20.46
C ASP A 107 18.12 8.06 20.40
N HIS A 108 18.11 7.32 19.28
CA HIS A 108 19.05 6.23 19.00
C HIS A 108 20.50 6.73 18.95
N LEU A 109 20.77 7.80 18.18
CA LEU A 109 22.11 8.38 18.06
C LEU A 109 22.55 9.10 19.34
N SER A 110 21.62 9.52 20.21
CA SER A 110 21.94 10.11 21.51
C SER A 110 22.31 9.08 22.58
N GLY A 111 22.30 7.77 22.26
CA GLY A 111 22.59 6.70 23.22
C GLY A 111 21.52 6.54 24.31
N ARG A 112 20.32 7.11 24.11
CA ARG A 112 19.16 6.97 25.01
C ARG A 112 18.26 5.78 24.68
N GLY A 113 18.51 5.11 23.56
CA GLY A 113 17.77 3.93 23.11
C GLY A 113 18.09 2.68 23.92
N SER A 114 17.57 2.59 25.14
CA SER A 114 17.36 1.31 25.81
C SER A 114 16.08 1.35 26.64
N ALA A 115 15.16 0.43 26.32
CA ALA A 115 13.92 0.13 27.02
C ALA A 115 12.86 1.25 27.08
N VAL A 116 12.17 1.50 25.95
CA VAL A 116 10.78 1.99 26.04
C VAL A 116 9.90 0.79 26.35
N LYS A 117 9.56 0.63 27.64
CA LYS A 117 8.43 -0.20 28.09
C LYS A 117 7.16 0.38 27.48
N ASP A 118 6.69 -0.19 26.38
CA ASP A 118 5.35 0.10 25.90
C ASP A 118 4.37 -0.70 26.77
N ALA A 119 3.56 0.01 27.55
CA ALA A 119 2.51 -0.57 28.38
C ALA A 119 1.38 -1.10 27.46
N THR A 120 1.59 -2.30 26.96
CA THR A 120 0.66 -3.44 26.83
C THR A 120 -0.81 -3.09 26.54
N THR A 121 -1.09 -2.70 25.29
CA THR A 121 -2.24 -3.28 24.59
C THR A 121 -1.67 -4.27 23.59
N THR A 122 -1.61 -5.54 23.96
CA THR A 122 -1.35 -6.61 22.99
C THR A 122 -2.48 -6.57 21.97
N LEU A 123 -2.18 -6.73 20.69
CA LEU A 123 -3.20 -6.94 19.67
C LEU A 123 -3.18 -8.43 19.35
N GLU A 124 -4.36 -9.02 19.30
CA GLU A 124 -4.56 -10.40 18.85
C GLU A 124 -5.27 -10.34 17.50
N ILE A 125 -4.94 -11.26 16.59
CA ILE A 125 -5.64 -11.38 15.32
C ILE A 125 -6.37 -12.71 15.25
N ARG A 126 -7.65 -12.66 14.88
CA ARG A 126 -8.39 -13.85 14.41
C ARG A 126 -8.35 -13.83 12.91
N TYR A 127 -7.96 -14.93 12.29
CA TYR A 127 -7.70 -14.97 10.85
C TYR A 127 -8.29 -16.20 10.19
N ALA A 128 -8.45 -16.11 8.87
CA ALA A 128 -8.72 -17.23 7.99
C ALA A 128 -8.03 -17.00 6.65
N ALA A 129 -7.63 -18.08 6.00
CA ALA A 129 -6.97 -18.06 4.69
C ALA A 129 -7.58 -19.14 3.80
N ARG A 130 -7.80 -18.83 2.52
CA ARG A 130 -8.12 -19.81 1.49
C ARG A 130 -7.38 -19.49 0.20
N SER A 131 -6.99 -20.53 -0.51
CA SER A 131 -6.49 -20.46 -1.89
C SER A 131 -7.18 -21.55 -2.71
N GLU A 132 -7.75 -21.16 -3.84
CA GLU A 132 -8.55 -22.03 -4.70
C GLU A 132 -8.09 -21.88 -6.16
N PRO A 133 -7.97 -22.97 -6.93
CA PRO A 133 -7.52 -22.89 -8.33
C PRO A 133 -8.53 -22.19 -9.26
N GLY A 134 -9.82 -22.16 -8.90
CA GLY A 134 -10.89 -21.77 -9.82
C GLY A 134 -11.23 -22.87 -10.83
N PRO A 135 -12.35 -22.76 -11.56
CA PRO A 135 -12.79 -23.77 -12.53
C PRO A 135 -12.02 -23.77 -13.86
N VAL A 136 -11.24 -22.72 -14.16
CA VAL A 136 -10.60 -22.53 -15.47
C VAL A 136 -9.14 -22.98 -15.48
N ARG A 137 -8.40 -22.81 -14.39
CA ARG A 137 -6.96 -23.15 -14.31
C ARG A 137 -6.77 -24.63 -13.95
N THR A 138 -5.68 -25.22 -14.45
CA THR A 138 -5.33 -26.64 -14.21
C THR A 138 -4.47 -26.85 -12.97
N SER A 139 -3.92 -25.76 -12.43
CA SER A 139 -3.07 -25.74 -11.23
C SER A 139 -3.35 -24.48 -10.43
N ASN A 140 -3.05 -24.53 -9.14
CA ASN A 140 -3.09 -23.38 -8.26
C ASN A 140 -1.67 -22.87 -8.03
N GLU A 141 -1.35 -21.70 -8.56
CA GLU A 141 -0.06 -21.04 -8.39
C GLU A 141 -0.13 -19.98 -7.26
N ASP A 142 -1.33 -19.73 -6.73
CA ASP A 142 -1.58 -18.84 -5.61
C ASP A 142 -1.38 -19.52 -4.25
N ILE A 143 -0.82 -18.77 -3.31
CA ILE A 143 -0.75 -19.14 -1.90
C ILE A 143 -1.40 -18.08 -1.02
N ALA A 144 -2.18 -18.54 -0.04
CA ALA A 144 -2.69 -17.74 1.07
C ALA A 144 -2.19 -18.37 2.37
N TYR A 145 -1.57 -17.56 3.22
CA TYR A 145 -1.03 -18.00 4.51
C TYR A 145 -1.44 -17.02 5.60
N ALA A 146 -1.85 -17.56 6.75
CA ALA A 146 -2.19 -16.76 7.90
C ALA A 146 -1.80 -17.51 9.19
N ASP A 147 -1.15 -16.79 10.09
CA ASP A 147 -0.99 -17.18 11.48
C ASP A 147 -1.14 -15.97 12.42
N GLU A 148 -0.80 -16.14 13.70
CA GLU A 148 -0.91 -15.09 14.74
C GLU A 148 -0.07 -13.84 14.48
N ARG A 149 0.91 -13.92 13.57
CA ARG A 149 1.88 -12.85 13.31
C ARG A 149 2.10 -12.55 11.83
N LEU A 150 1.73 -13.42 10.90
CA LEU A 150 1.95 -13.25 9.47
C LEU A 150 0.65 -13.51 8.71
N LEU A 151 0.25 -12.54 7.92
CA LEU A 151 -0.75 -12.70 6.86
C LEU A 151 -0.04 -12.49 5.53
N ALA A 152 -0.15 -13.41 4.60
CA ALA A 152 0.52 -13.31 3.32
C ALA A 152 -0.32 -13.90 2.19
N VAL A 153 -0.25 -13.25 1.04
CA VAL A 153 -0.68 -13.79 -0.25
C VAL A 153 0.43 -13.60 -1.28
N ALA A 154 0.56 -14.57 -2.17
CA ALA A 154 1.46 -14.49 -3.31
C ALA A 154 0.83 -15.23 -4.49
N ASP A 155 0.93 -14.60 -5.66
CA ASP A 155 0.48 -15.12 -6.95
C ASP A 155 1.72 -15.48 -7.77
N GLY A 156 1.91 -16.78 -7.97
CA GLY A 156 2.97 -17.34 -8.79
C GLY A 156 2.61 -17.30 -10.27
N MET A 157 3.52 -16.83 -11.11
CA MET A 157 3.28 -16.68 -12.55
C MET A 157 4.36 -17.34 -13.41
N ARG A 158 4.02 -17.47 -14.71
CA ARG A 158 4.93 -17.84 -15.81
C ARG A 158 5.42 -19.30 -15.79
N GLY A 159 4.52 -20.23 -15.50
CA GLY A 159 4.71 -21.66 -15.78
C GLY A 159 5.19 -22.47 -14.58
N GLN A 160 5.85 -23.60 -14.84
CA GLN A 160 6.16 -24.70 -13.90
C GLN A 160 6.98 -24.32 -12.64
N GLY A 161 7.37 -23.05 -12.47
CA GLY A 161 8.03 -22.54 -11.27
C GLY A 161 7.19 -21.57 -10.44
N GLY A 162 5.97 -21.21 -10.88
CA GLY A 162 5.12 -20.21 -10.23
C GLY A 162 4.66 -20.63 -8.84
N ASP A 163 4.08 -21.82 -8.72
CA ASP A 163 3.66 -22.45 -7.45
C ASP A 163 4.80 -22.53 -6.42
N ARG A 164 5.99 -22.94 -6.88
CA ARG A 164 7.19 -23.03 -6.05
C ARG A 164 7.71 -21.64 -5.67
N ALA A 165 7.60 -20.66 -6.57
CA ALA A 165 8.04 -19.29 -6.31
C ALA A 165 7.16 -18.60 -5.26
N SER A 166 5.83 -18.71 -5.39
CA SER A 166 4.89 -18.14 -4.44
C SER A 166 5.04 -18.78 -3.05
N ALA A 167 5.20 -20.11 -2.99
CA ALA A 167 5.54 -20.82 -1.76
C ALA A 167 6.87 -20.34 -1.14
N ALA A 168 7.94 -20.23 -1.94
CA ALA A 168 9.24 -19.77 -1.47
C ALA A 168 9.21 -18.34 -0.92
N ALA A 169 8.40 -17.46 -1.51
CA ALA A 169 8.22 -16.09 -1.05
C ALA A 169 7.59 -16.03 0.35
N VAL A 170 6.52 -16.80 0.57
CA VAL A 170 5.87 -16.88 1.89
C VAL A 170 6.77 -17.58 2.92
N ASP A 171 7.44 -18.67 2.55
CA ASP A 171 8.33 -19.40 3.45
C ASP A 171 9.53 -18.57 3.92
N ALA A 172 10.01 -17.63 3.10
CA ALA A 172 11.05 -16.70 3.51
C ALA A 172 10.58 -15.77 4.65
N LEU A 173 9.33 -15.30 4.59
CA LEU A 173 8.75 -14.48 5.66
C LEU A 173 8.47 -15.29 6.94
N ARG A 174 8.10 -16.57 6.81
CA ARG A 174 7.84 -17.44 7.97
C ARG A 174 9.06 -17.61 8.87
N ARG A 175 10.28 -17.48 8.34
CA ARG A 175 11.50 -17.49 9.15
C ARG A 175 11.61 -16.32 10.13
N LEU A 176 10.92 -15.20 9.87
CA LEU A 176 10.86 -14.08 10.79
C LEU A 176 9.99 -14.35 12.01
N LEU A 177 9.16 -15.39 11.95
CA LEU A 177 8.25 -15.75 13.04
C LEU A 177 8.92 -16.54 14.15
N THR A 178 9.99 -17.27 13.81
CA THR A 178 10.77 -18.07 14.75
C THR A 178 11.80 -17.26 15.53
N LEU A 179 12.07 -16.02 15.09
CA LEU A 179 12.99 -15.09 15.74
C LEU A 179 12.21 -13.93 16.37
N PRO A 180 12.50 -13.55 17.62
CA PRO A 180 11.96 -12.32 18.20
C PRO A 180 12.63 -11.12 17.52
N VAL A 181 11.96 -10.55 16.52
CA VAL A 181 12.39 -9.31 15.85
C VAL A 181 11.68 -8.12 16.52
N PRO A 182 12.42 -7.20 17.17
CA PRO A 182 11.84 -5.97 17.69
C PRO A 182 11.13 -5.16 16.58
N ALA A 183 10.10 -4.42 16.93
CA ALA A 183 9.28 -3.70 15.95
C ALA A 183 10.09 -2.65 15.15
N GLU A 184 11.16 -2.13 15.75
CA GLU A 184 12.12 -1.19 15.16
C GLU A 184 12.97 -1.80 14.04
N ASP A 185 13.27 -3.10 14.11
CA ASP A 185 14.11 -3.80 13.14
C ASP A 185 13.29 -4.55 12.09
N LEU A 186 11.97 -4.58 12.24
CA LEU A 186 11.06 -5.39 11.42
C LEU A 186 11.15 -5.07 9.93
N LEU A 187 11.30 -3.80 9.55
CA LEU A 187 11.45 -3.42 8.14
C LEU A 187 12.78 -3.91 7.54
N GLY A 188 13.86 -3.89 8.31
CA GLY A 188 15.16 -4.44 7.89
C GLY A 188 15.07 -5.96 7.73
N ALA A 189 14.49 -6.64 8.71
CA ALA A 189 14.27 -8.08 8.68
C ALA A 189 13.36 -8.51 7.51
N LEU A 190 12.34 -7.71 7.17
CA LEU A 190 11.53 -7.93 5.98
C LEU A 190 12.32 -7.77 4.68
N ALA A 191 13.19 -6.75 4.58
CA ALA A 191 14.05 -6.58 3.41
C ALA A 191 15.01 -7.76 3.23
N ASP A 192 15.61 -8.26 4.33
CA ASP A 192 16.47 -9.44 4.30
C ASP A 192 15.69 -10.70 3.90
N ALA A 193 14.48 -10.88 4.44
CA ALA A 193 13.61 -12.01 4.08
C ALA A 193 13.20 -11.97 2.60
N VAL A 194 12.96 -10.78 2.03
CA VAL A 194 12.73 -10.64 0.58
C VAL A 194 13.99 -11.02 -0.20
N GLY A 195 15.19 -10.61 0.23
CA GLY A 195 16.44 -11.02 -0.41
C GLY A 195 16.66 -12.54 -0.38
N ASP A 196 16.28 -13.19 0.72
CA ASP A 196 16.29 -14.66 0.78
C ASP A 196 15.24 -15.30 -0.14
N ALA A 197 14.05 -14.71 -0.26
CA ALA A 197 13.03 -15.16 -1.19
C ALA A 197 13.54 -15.08 -2.64
N GLU A 198 14.18 -13.99 -3.03
CA GLU A 198 14.80 -13.84 -4.35
C GLU A 198 15.87 -14.93 -4.60
N ARG A 199 16.67 -15.27 -3.58
CA ARG A 199 17.66 -16.36 -3.69
C ARG A 199 16.98 -17.70 -3.94
N ALA A 200 15.94 -18.03 -3.17
CA ALA A 200 15.19 -19.27 -3.35
C ALA A 200 14.50 -19.34 -4.72
N ILE A 201 13.92 -18.22 -5.19
CA ILE A 201 13.28 -18.13 -6.51
C ILE A 201 14.32 -18.29 -7.63
N ARG A 202 15.54 -17.79 -7.46
CA ARG A 202 16.66 -18.01 -8.40
C ARG A 202 17.00 -19.49 -8.53
N ASP A 203 17.07 -20.21 -7.42
CA ASP A 203 17.35 -21.65 -7.41
C ASP A 203 16.21 -22.44 -8.09
N ILE A 204 14.96 -22.03 -7.86
CA ILE A 204 13.78 -22.59 -8.53
C ILE A 204 13.87 -22.34 -10.04
N ALA A 205 14.14 -21.10 -10.45
CA ALA A 205 14.27 -20.72 -11.86
C ALA A 205 15.35 -21.55 -12.58
N GLY A 206 16.49 -21.81 -11.92
CA GLY A 206 17.53 -22.69 -12.45
C GLY A 206 17.16 -24.17 -12.55
N SER A 207 16.10 -24.60 -11.85
CA SER A 207 15.62 -26.00 -11.84
C SER A 207 14.49 -26.28 -12.82
N VAL A 208 13.91 -25.24 -13.45
CA VAL A 208 12.78 -25.38 -14.38
C VAL A 208 13.24 -25.15 -15.82
N PRO A 209 12.67 -25.86 -16.82
CA PRO A 209 13.07 -25.71 -18.22
C PRO A 209 12.88 -24.30 -18.79
N SER A 210 11.94 -23.53 -18.26
CA SER A 210 11.69 -22.13 -18.66
C SER A 210 12.84 -21.20 -18.26
N GLY A 211 13.65 -21.56 -17.27
CA GLY A 211 14.64 -20.66 -16.67
C GLY A 211 14.02 -19.48 -15.91
N GLU A 212 12.69 -19.47 -15.74
CA GLU A 212 11.93 -18.36 -15.17
C GLU A 212 11.03 -18.85 -14.04
N ALA A 213 11.07 -18.15 -12.91
CA ALA A 213 10.16 -18.30 -11.78
C ALA A 213 9.88 -16.89 -11.23
N VAL A 214 8.60 -16.51 -11.15
CA VAL A 214 8.17 -15.16 -10.81
C VAL A 214 6.95 -15.26 -9.90
N THR A 215 6.87 -14.39 -8.90
CA THR A 215 5.69 -14.31 -8.04
C THR A 215 5.43 -12.87 -7.61
N THR A 216 4.21 -12.56 -7.23
CA THR A 216 3.91 -11.40 -6.37
C THR A 216 4.17 -11.77 -4.90
N LEU A 217 4.20 -10.78 -4.02
CA LEU A 217 4.21 -10.97 -2.57
C LEU A 217 3.53 -9.79 -1.90
N THR A 218 2.48 -10.04 -1.13
CA THR A 218 1.86 -9.03 -0.26
C THR A 218 1.66 -9.64 1.11
N ALA A 219 2.25 -9.05 2.15
CA ALA A 219 2.15 -9.58 3.50
C ALA A 219 2.13 -8.49 4.58
N LEU A 220 1.44 -8.80 5.68
CA LEU A 220 1.46 -8.04 6.93
C LEU A 220 2.11 -8.91 8.01
N VAL A 221 3.13 -8.37 8.67
CA VAL A 221 3.86 -9.05 9.76
C VAL A 221 3.72 -8.25 11.06
N TRP A 222 3.19 -8.87 12.10
CA TRP A 222 3.02 -8.27 13.42
C TRP A 222 4.30 -8.41 14.27
N SER A 223 4.73 -7.28 14.83
CA SER A 223 5.61 -7.23 16.00
C SER A 223 4.98 -6.29 17.03
N GLY A 224 4.51 -6.87 18.15
CA GLY A 224 3.76 -6.13 19.17
C GLY A 224 2.43 -5.59 18.64
N SER A 225 2.21 -4.27 18.79
CA SER A 225 0.97 -3.58 18.42
C SER A 225 0.94 -3.04 16.99
N ARG A 226 2.00 -3.25 16.20
CA ARG A 226 2.14 -2.65 14.87
C ARG A 226 2.49 -3.70 13.81
N PRO A 227 1.71 -3.81 12.72
CA PRO A 227 2.08 -4.59 11.58
C PRO A 227 3.00 -3.81 10.64
N ALA A 228 3.92 -4.52 9.97
CA ALA A 228 4.67 -4.03 8.83
C ALA A 228 4.15 -4.67 7.55
N LEU A 229 3.98 -3.86 6.51
CA LEU A 229 3.58 -4.26 5.17
C LEU A 229 4.81 -4.46 4.30
N VAL A 230 4.85 -5.58 3.58
CA VAL A 230 5.71 -5.81 2.41
C VAL A 230 4.82 -6.08 1.20
N HIS A 231 5.08 -5.38 0.10
CA HIS A 231 4.27 -5.50 -1.11
C HIS A 231 5.11 -5.40 -2.39
N ILE A 232 4.93 -6.36 -3.29
CA ILE A 232 5.43 -6.33 -4.65
C ILE A 232 4.50 -7.11 -5.59
N GLY A 233 4.00 -6.45 -6.63
CA GLY A 233 3.08 -7.03 -7.61
C GLY A 233 1.74 -6.31 -7.60
N ASP A 234 0.68 -6.96 -8.05
CA ASP A 234 -0.69 -6.43 -8.13
C ASP A 234 -1.69 -7.15 -7.21
N SER A 235 -1.21 -8.10 -6.39
CA SER A 235 -1.93 -8.52 -5.18
C SER A 235 -2.24 -7.31 -4.29
N ARG A 236 -3.36 -7.35 -3.58
CA ARG A 236 -3.86 -6.18 -2.84
C ARG A 236 -4.04 -6.46 -1.37
N ALA A 237 -3.74 -5.46 -0.54
CA ALA A 237 -4.16 -5.41 0.84
C ALA A 237 -5.16 -4.27 1.06
N TYR A 238 -6.21 -4.54 1.81
CA TYR A 238 -7.24 -3.61 2.20
C TYR A 238 -7.38 -3.56 3.72
N LEU A 239 -7.68 -2.37 4.24
CA LEU A 239 -8.09 -2.11 5.61
C LEU A 239 -9.57 -1.70 5.60
N PHE A 240 -10.39 -2.45 6.33
CA PHE A 240 -11.75 -2.07 6.66
C PHE A 240 -11.78 -1.45 8.07
N ARG A 241 -12.15 -0.17 8.15
CA ARG A 241 -12.20 0.59 9.41
C ARG A 241 -13.36 1.58 9.37
N GLY A 242 -14.18 1.59 10.41
CA GLY A 242 -15.28 2.55 10.55
C GLY A 242 -16.30 2.52 9.40
N GLY A 243 -16.52 1.34 8.79
CA GLY A 243 -17.43 1.19 7.65
C GLY A 243 -16.83 1.54 6.28
N GLY A 244 -15.60 2.07 6.24
CA GLY A 244 -14.86 2.35 5.01
C GLY A 244 -13.91 1.21 4.64
N LEU A 245 -13.73 1.01 3.33
CA LEU A 245 -12.72 0.09 2.78
C LEU A 245 -11.62 0.90 2.11
N PHE A 246 -10.38 0.71 2.56
CA PHE A 246 -9.21 1.45 2.10
C PHE A 246 -8.17 0.47 1.54
N GLN A 247 -7.81 0.60 0.26
CA GLN A 247 -6.66 -0.13 -0.27
C GLN A 247 -5.37 0.49 0.28
N ILE A 248 -4.54 -0.32 0.93
CA ILE A 248 -3.29 0.14 1.56
C ILE A 248 -2.05 -0.17 0.72
N THR A 249 -2.19 -1.00 -0.33
CA THR A 249 -1.17 -1.25 -1.35
C THR A 249 -1.44 -0.43 -2.62
N ARG A 250 -0.43 -0.33 -3.49
CA ARG A 250 -0.58 0.26 -4.82
C ARG A 250 -0.02 -0.73 -5.84
N ASP A 251 -0.85 -1.17 -6.78
CA ASP A 251 -0.48 -2.22 -7.72
C ASP A 251 0.77 -1.85 -8.53
N HIS A 252 1.69 -2.80 -8.66
CA HIS A 252 2.87 -2.66 -9.50
C HIS A 252 2.60 -3.16 -10.92
N SER A 253 1.50 -2.68 -11.51
CA SER A 253 1.07 -3.01 -12.87
C SER A 253 1.28 -1.85 -13.84
N TYR A 254 1.34 -2.16 -15.12
CA TYR A 254 1.52 -1.17 -16.19
C TYR A 254 0.33 -0.20 -16.26
N VAL A 255 -0.89 -0.69 -16.04
CA VAL A 255 -2.07 0.16 -16.00
C VAL A 255 -2.06 1.09 -14.78
N GLN A 256 -1.57 0.64 -13.63
CA GLN A 256 -1.40 1.50 -12.47
C GLN A 256 -0.39 2.61 -12.76
N LEU A 257 0.73 2.32 -13.42
CA LEU A 257 1.68 3.35 -13.86
C LEU A 257 1.02 4.41 -14.76
N LEU A 258 0.17 4.00 -15.71
CA LEU A 258 -0.53 4.95 -16.58
C LEU A 258 -1.57 5.79 -15.83
N ILE A 259 -2.24 5.22 -14.83
CA ILE A 259 -3.13 5.96 -13.93
C ILE A 259 -2.34 7.01 -13.16
N ASP A 260 -1.17 6.63 -12.64
CA ASP A 260 -0.29 7.51 -11.85
C ASP A 260 0.22 8.68 -12.69
N GLU A 261 0.51 8.43 -13.96
CA GLU A 261 0.88 9.44 -14.95
C GLU A 261 -0.31 10.30 -15.44
N GLY A 262 -1.55 9.96 -15.06
CA GLY A 262 -2.78 10.63 -15.50
C GLY A 262 -3.10 10.40 -16.99
N ARG A 263 -2.56 9.31 -17.56
CA ARG A 263 -2.77 8.91 -18.95
C ARG A 263 -3.92 7.93 -19.13
N LEU A 264 -4.41 7.36 -18.04
CA LEU A 264 -5.50 6.39 -18.00
C LEU A 264 -6.36 6.66 -16.77
N THR A 265 -7.67 6.55 -16.91
CA THR A 265 -8.58 6.55 -15.76
C THR A 265 -8.68 5.14 -15.15
N PRO A 266 -9.05 5.01 -13.86
CA PRO A 266 -9.30 3.70 -13.25
C PRO A 266 -10.34 2.88 -14.02
N GLU A 267 -11.36 3.52 -14.57
CA GLU A 267 -12.42 2.87 -15.36
C GLU A 267 -11.88 2.31 -16.68
N GLU A 268 -11.02 3.07 -17.38
CA GLU A 268 -10.39 2.61 -18.62
C GLU A 268 -9.39 1.46 -18.37
N ALA A 269 -8.73 1.47 -17.22
CA ALA A 269 -7.73 0.46 -16.84
C ALA A 269 -8.29 -0.97 -16.78
N VAL A 270 -9.55 -1.13 -16.35
CA VAL A 270 -10.21 -2.45 -16.25
C VAL A 270 -10.27 -3.17 -17.60
N SER A 271 -10.48 -2.42 -18.69
CA SER A 271 -10.62 -2.98 -20.04
C SER A 271 -9.32 -2.97 -20.85
N HIS A 272 -8.22 -2.47 -20.26
CA HIS A 272 -6.99 -2.25 -21.00
C HIS A 272 -6.33 -3.59 -21.44
N PRO A 273 -5.80 -3.69 -22.67
CA PRO A 273 -5.19 -4.93 -23.18
C PRO A 273 -3.99 -5.44 -22.37
N ARG A 274 -3.30 -4.53 -21.67
CA ARG A 274 -2.12 -4.81 -20.83
C ARG A 274 -2.43 -4.69 -19.33
N ARG A 275 -3.66 -4.96 -18.90
CA ARG A 275 -4.06 -4.85 -17.48
C ARG A 275 -3.27 -5.79 -16.56
N SER A 276 -2.96 -6.99 -17.02
CA SER A 276 -2.20 -8.01 -16.26
C SER A 276 -0.67 -7.90 -16.44
N LEU A 277 -0.17 -6.81 -17.04
CA LEU A 277 1.28 -6.64 -17.23
C LEU A 277 1.90 -6.03 -15.98
N LEU A 278 2.65 -6.81 -15.21
CA LEU A 278 3.41 -6.32 -14.06
C LEU A 278 4.66 -5.52 -14.47
N VAL A 279 4.87 -4.40 -13.77
CA VAL A 279 6.11 -3.60 -13.85
C VAL A 279 7.09 -3.94 -12.73
N ARG A 280 6.60 -4.45 -11.59
CA ARG A 280 7.44 -5.03 -10.53
C ARG A 280 6.82 -6.35 -10.06
N ALA A 281 7.65 -7.38 -9.97
CA ALA A 281 7.33 -8.67 -9.40
C ALA A 281 8.58 -9.20 -8.69
N LEU A 282 8.41 -10.16 -7.80
CA LEU A 282 9.52 -10.82 -7.15
C LEU A 282 10.13 -11.85 -8.11
N THR A 283 11.42 -11.71 -8.38
CA THR A 283 12.14 -12.56 -9.33
C THR A 283 13.46 -13.03 -8.75
N GLY A 284 14.03 -14.09 -9.33
CA GLY A 284 15.37 -14.54 -9.01
C GLY A 284 16.49 -13.61 -9.48
N ALA A 285 16.22 -12.40 -10.00
CA ALA A 285 17.27 -11.51 -10.51
C ALA A 285 18.08 -10.84 -9.37
N GLY A 286 17.49 -10.62 -8.19
CA GLY A 286 18.17 -9.99 -7.04
C GLY A 286 18.18 -8.46 -7.09
N SER A 287 17.15 -7.86 -7.69
CA SER A 287 17.01 -6.41 -7.84
C SER A 287 15.57 -5.93 -7.62
N SER A 288 14.72 -6.77 -7.02
CA SER A 288 13.34 -6.43 -6.75
C SER A 288 13.28 -5.38 -5.66
N LEU A 289 12.52 -4.31 -5.89
CA LEU A 289 12.30 -3.24 -4.92
C LEU A 289 10.86 -3.33 -4.39
N PRO A 290 10.64 -4.05 -3.27
CA PRO A 290 9.33 -4.10 -2.63
C PRO A 290 9.01 -2.77 -1.94
N ASP A 291 7.73 -2.47 -1.83
CA ASP A 291 7.23 -1.40 -0.99
C ASP A 291 7.17 -1.92 0.45
N LEU A 292 7.90 -1.26 1.35
CA LEU A 292 8.00 -1.60 2.77
C LEU A 292 7.47 -0.43 3.61
N SER A 293 6.55 -0.68 4.54
CA SER A 293 6.02 0.37 5.40
C SER A 293 5.48 -0.16 6.73
N MET A 294 5.50 0.69 7.76
CA MET A 294 4.80 0.38 9.02
C MET A 294 3.34 0.82 8.94
N CYS A 295 2.43 -0.02 9.40
CA CYS A 295 1.01 0.26 9.48
C CYS A 295 0.59 0.60 10.93
N GLU A 296 -0.55 1.29 11.07
CA GLU A 296 -1.24 1.47 12.35
C GLU A 296 -2.41 0.49 12.40
N ALA A 297 -2.43 -0.37 13.42
CA ALA A 297 -3.53 -1.29 13.71
C ALA A 297 -4.25 -0.86 14.99
N ALA A 298 -5.56 -0.99 14.99
CA ALA A 298 -6.43 -0.70 16.11
C ALA A 298 -7.45 -1.84 16.27
N PRO A 299 -7.91 -2.13 17.50
CA PRO A 299 -9.00 -3.05 17.72
C PRO A 299 -10.24 -2.67 16.89
N GLY A 300 -10.85 -3.66 16.24
CA GLY A 300 -11.98 -3.48 15.32
C GLY A 300 -11.58 -3.29 13.86
N ASP A 301 -10.28 -3.19 13.55
CA ASP A 301 -9.82 -3.26 12.18
C ASP A 301 -10.01 -4.65 11.59
N ARG A 302 -10.31 -4.68 10.29
CA ARG A 302 -10.33 -5.91 9.51
C ARG A 302 -9.43 -5.76 8.29
N TYR A 303 -8.45 -6.62 8.16
CA TYR A 303 -7.57 -6.68 6.99
C TYR A 303 -8.06 -7.73 6.00
N LEU A 304 -7.95 -7.42 4.72
CA LEU A 304 -8.12 -8.37 3.61
C LEU A 304 -6.86 -8.32 2.74
N LEU A 305 -6.16 -9.42 2.59
CA LEU A 305 -5.13 -9.60 1.57
C LEU A 305 -5.68 -10.55 0.51
N CYS A 306 -5.47 -10.25 -0.77
CA CYS A 306 -5.92 -11.11 -1.86
C CYS A 306 -5.04 -11.01 -3.10
N THR A 307 -4.99 -12.10 -3.87
CA THR A 307 -4.45 -12.11 -5.24
C THR A 307 -5.42 -11.42 -6.19
N ASP A 308 -4.98 -11.14 -7.43
CA ASP A 308 -5.75 -10.36 -8.41
C ASP A 308 -7.05 -11.06 -8.87
N GLY A 309 -7.11 -12.39 -8.77
CA GLY A 309 -8.27 -13.20 -9.09
C GLY A 309 -9.52 -12.88 -8.28
N LEU A 310 -9.39 -12.28 -7.08
CA LEU A 310 -10.53 -11.79 -6.30
C LEU A 310 -11.05 -10.42 -6.78
N PRO A 311 -10.29 -9.31 -6.72
CA PRO A 311 -10.77 -8.00 -7.15
C PRO A 311 -10.99 -7.90 -8.67
N GLY A 312 -10.47 -8.84 -9.46
CA GLY A 312 -10.74 -8.96 -10.89
C GLY A 312 -12.19 -9.34 -11.22
N VAL A 313 -12.89 -10.04 -10.31
CA VAL A 313 -14.29 -10.47 -10.52
C VAL A 313 -15.26 -10.00 -9.43
N VAL A 314 -14.76 -9.66 -8.25
CA VAL A 314 -15.56 -9.14 -7.14
C VAL A 314 -15.33 -7.63 -6.99
N PRO A 315 -16.32 -6.78 -7.32
CA PRO A 315 -16.15 -5.32 -7.25
C PRO A 315 -15.92 -4.81 -5.81
N ALA A 316 -15.22 -3.68 -5.68
CA ALA A 316 -14.90 -3.07 -4.38
C ALA A 316 -16.13 -2.79 -3.50
N ARG A 317 -17.29 -2.49 -4.10
CA ARG A 317 -18.55 -2.34 -3.37
C ARG A 317 -18.92 -3.63 -2.62
N VAL A 318 -18.82 -4.77 -3.31
CA VAL A 318 -19.15 -6.09 -2.76
C VAL A 318 -18.13 -6.49 -1.70
N LEU A 319 -16.83 -6.24 -1.93
CA LEU A 319 -15.79 -6.44 -0.92
C LEU A 319 -16.11 -5.68 0.37
N ARG A 320 -16.50 -4.41 0.26
CA ARG A 320 -16.87 -3.56 1.41
C ARG A 320 -18.11 -4.09 2.14
N GLU A 321 -19.12 -4.56 1.41
CA GLU A 321 -20.35 -5.12 1.99
C GLU A 321 -20.06 -6.42 2.76
N THR A 322 -19.30 -7.35 2.15
CA THR A 322 -18.92 -8.63 2.77
C THR A 322 -18.00 -8.43 3.97
N LEU A 323 -17.00 -7.53 3.89
CA LEU A 323 -16.13 -7.20 5.02
C LEU A 323 -16.87 -6.48 6.15
N GLY A 324 -17.93 -5.73 5.86
CA GLY A 324 -18.77 -5.07 6.85
C GLY A 324 -19.81 -5.97 7.53
N GLY A 325 -19.93 -7.23 7.11
CA GLY A 325 -20.84 -8.20 7.70
C GLY A 325 -20.46 -8.63 9.13
N ALA A 326 -21.44 -9.16 9.87
CA ALA A 326 -21.26 -9.63 11.25
C ALA A 326 -20.46 -10.95 11.37
N GLY A 327 -20.10 -11.58 10.24
CA GLY A 327 -19.38 -12.84 10.22
C GLY A 327 -17.93 -12.71 10.69
N GLY A 328 -17.39 -13.81 11.22
CA GLY A 328 -15.97 -13.93 11.54
C GLY A 328 -15.11 -14.16 10.28
N PRO A 329 -13.77 -14.15 10.40
CA PRO A 329 -12.85 -14.24 9.26
C PRO A 329 -13.12 -15.42 8.32
N GLN A 330 -13.41 -16.60 8.86
CA GLN A 330 -13.69 -17.81 8.07
C GLN A 330 -14.93 -17.63 7.17
N GLN A 331 -16.02 -17.12 7.73
CA GLN A 331 -17.26 -16.89 6.99
C GLN A 331 -17.07 -15.85 5.89
N VAL A 332 -16.30 -14.80 6.17
CA VAL A 332 -15.98 -13.75 5.19
C VAL A 332 -15.15 -14.32 4.05
N VAL A 333 -14.12 -15.12 4.35
CA VAL A 333 -13.29 -15.78 3.31
C VAL A 333 -14.14 -16.72 2.46
N ASP A 334 -14.96 -17.57 3.07
CA ASP A 334 -15.83 -18.50 2.34
C ASP A 334 -16.81 -17.72 1.43
N GLU A 335 -17.43 -16.65 1.93
CA GLU A 335 -18.33 -15.81 1.14
C GLU A 335 -17.61 -15.10 -0.03
N LEU A 336 -16.39 -14.62 0.17
CA LEU A 336 -15.59 -13.98 -0.88
C LEU A 336 -15.24 -14.96 -1.99
N ILE A 337 -14.83 -16.19 -1.63
CA ILE A 337 -14.55 -17.26 -2.58
C ILE A 337 -15.82 -17.65 -3.33
N ASP A 338 -16.94 -17.87 -2.64
CA ASP A 338 -18.22 -18.23 -3.27
C ASP A 338 -18.67 -17.15 -4.28
N ARG A 339 -18.49 -15.87 -3.93
CA ARG A 339 -18.79 -14.75 -4.83
C ARG A 339 -17.86 -14.72 -6.05
N ALA A 340 -16.57 -15.03 -5.88
CA ALA A 340 -15.63 -15.13 -6.99
C ALA A 340 -16.00 -16.27 -7.95
N TYR A 341 -16.34 -17.45 -7.40
CA TYR A 341 -16.81 -18.60 -8.17
C TYR A 341 -18.14 -18.33 -8.87
N ALA A 342 -19.09 -17.67 -8.21
CA ALA A 342 -20.36 -17.26 -8.82
C ALA A 342 -20.15 -16.27 -10.00
N ALA A 343 -19.08 -15.49 -9.97
CA ALA A 343 -18.66 -14.62 -11.07
C ALA A 343 -17.79 -15.34 -12.13
N GLY A 344 -17.53 -16.64 -11.96
CA GLY A 344 -16.85 -17.52 -12.91
C GLY A 344 -15.38 -17.82 -12.61
N ALA A 345 -14.74 -17.08 -11.70
CA ALA A 345 -13.33 -17.27 -11.27
C ALA A 345 -12.38 -17.71 -12.42
N PRO A 346 -12.07 -16.82 -13.38
CA PRO A 346 -11.23 -17.17 -14.53
C PRO A 346 -9.75 -17.41 -14.14
N ASP A 347 -9.36 -17.04 -12.93
CA ASP A 347 -8.03 -17.23 -12.37
C ASP A 347 -8.07 -17.94 -11.01
N ASN A 348 -6.89 -18.28 -10.49
CA ASN A 348 -6.71 -18.68 -9.11
C ASN A 348 -7.22 -17.56 -8.18
N VAL A 349 -7.76 -17.94 -7.03
CA VAL A 349 -8.31 -17.00 -6.05
C VAL A 349 -7.75 -17.34 -4.67
N ALA A 350 -6.89 -16.48 -4.17
CA ALA A 350 -6.37 -16.55 -2.81
C ALA A 350 -6.73 -15.31 -2.02
N CYS A 351 -7.17 -15.51 -0.77
CA CYS A 351 -7.37 -14.42 0.16
C CYS A 351 -7.17 -14.81 1.62
N VAL A 352 -6.83 -13.80 2.41
CA VAL A 352 -6.66 -13.86 3.86
C VAL A 352 -7.47 -12.74 4.47
N VAL A 353 -8.30 -13.06 5.47
CA VAL A 353 -9.03 -12.08 6.28
C VAL A 353 -8.54 -12.16 7.71
N ALA A 354 -8.31 -11.02 8.34
CA ALA A 354 -7.96 -10.96 9.76
C ALA A 354 -8.67 -9.83 10.51
N ASP A 355 -9.24 -10.17 11.66
CA ASP A 355 -9.85 -9.24 12.61
C ASP A 355 -8.86 -8.90 13.71
N VAL A 356 -8.57 -7.62 13.87
CA VAL A 356 -7.74 -7.12 14.96
C VAL A 356 -8.60 -6.95 16.21
N MET A 357 -8.21 -7.64 17.27
CA MET A 357 -8.86 -7.63 18.57
C MET A 357 -7.91 -6.99 19.59
N ALA A 358 -8.48 -6.37 20.63
CA ALA A 358 -7.71 -6.06 21.82
C ALA A 358 -7.29 -7.38 22.47
N GLY A 359 -5.99 -7.59 22.61
CA GLY A 359 -5.43 -8.75 23.29
C GLY A 359 -5.63 -8.64 24.79
N THR A 360 -5.58 -9.79 25.46
CA THR A 360 -5.69 -9.82 26.92
C THR A 360 -4.38 -9.29 27.52
N PRO A 361 -4.40 -8.29 28.43
CA PRO A 361 -3.17 -7.85 29.08
C PRO A 361 -2.57 -9.04 29.83
N ALA A 362 -1.33 -9.40 29.47
CA ALA A 362 -0.58 -10.40 30.23
C ALA A 362 -0.48 -9.89 31.67
N GLY A 363 -1.16 -10.59 32.60
CA GLY A 363 -1.03 -10.31 34.02
C GLY A 363 0.44 -10.40 34.43
N PRO A 364 0.88 -9.64 35.45
CA PRO A 364 2.26 -9.70 35.90
C PRO A 364 2.59 -11.17 36.20
N THR A 365 3.55 -11.72 35.47
CA THR A 365 4.15 -13.01 35.80
C THR A 365 4.72 -12.86 37.19
N ALA A 366 4.04 -13.45 38.17
CA ALA A 366 4.57 -13.59 39.51
C ALA A 366 5.81 -14.45 39.38
N VAL A 367 6.97 -13.80 39.41
CA VAL A 367 8.23 -14.48 39.70
C VAL A 367 8.06 -14.95 41.14
N GLU A 368 7.75 -16.23 41.31
CA GLU A 368 7.89 -16.89 42.61
C GLU A 368 9.38 -16.89 42.95
N ASP A 369 9.78 -15.85 43.68
CA ASP A 369 11.10 -15.72 44.25
C ASP A 369 11.21 -16.78 45.36
N SER A 370 11.72 -17.96 45.01
CA SER A 370 11.97 -19.03 45.98
C SER A 370 13.18 -18.65 46.84
N THR A 371 12.99 -17.77 47.81
CA THR A 371 13.95 -17.57 48.90
C THR A 371 13.90 -18.78 49.83
N ALA A 372 14.65 -19.83 49.49
CA ALA A 372 14.93 -20.92 50.41
C ALA A 372 15.87 -20.41 51.52
N THR A 373 15.26 -19.93 52.60
CA THR A 373 15.93 -19.71 53.89
C THR A 373 15.91 -21.03 54.64
N GLY A 374 17.01 -21.79 54.56
CA GLY A 374 17.22 -23.01 55.35
C GLY A 374 18.27 -22.78 56.41
N GLN A 375 17.84 -22.32 57.59
CA GLN A 375 18.61 -22.40 58.84
C GLN A 375 18.18 -23.65 59.65
N ALA A 376 19.09 -24.06 60.55
CA ALA A 376 19.07 -25.17 61.51
C ALA A 376 19.57 -26.53 60.94
N GLY A 377 20.59 -27.21 61.47
CA GLY A 377 21.26 -27.11 62.76
C GLY A 377 20.91 -28.30 63.68
N ALA A 378 21.91 -29.14 63.93
CA ALA A 378 22.13 -29.99 65.11
C ALA A 378 21.51 -31.41 65.22
N ALA A 379 22.43 -32.38 65.28
CA ALA A 379 22.61 -33.41 66.32
C ALA A 379 21.48 -34.42 66.62
N ARG A 380 21.69 -35.69 66.26
CA ARG A 380 22.28 -36.73 67.12
C ARG A 380 22.47 -38.03 66.34
#